data_AF-A0A069DMK0-F1
#
_entry.id   AF-A0A069DMK0-F1
#
_cell.length_a   1.000
_cell.length_b   1.000
_cell.length_c   1.000
_cell.angle_alpha   90.00
_cell.angle_beta   90.00
_cell.angle_gamma   90.00
#
_symmetry.space_group_name_H-M   'P 1'
#
loop_
_entity.id
_entity.type
_entity.pdbx_description
1 polymer ?
#
loop_
_entity_poly.entity_id
_entity_poly.type
_entity_poly.pdbx_seq_one_letter_code
_entity_poly.pdbx_strand_id
1 'polypeptide(L)'
;MLSHGNGHLLNGTSPLMTSSSKPVVYKLGIYGWRKRCLFFLIFLIAIVSIINLALIVWIMRVQQFGLNGMGKLEITNKGLRMDGVAEFTEVLRANKIMSRDNSPLRINSRRNLSLSALDEHGNVVGQINIDNNQIILKNKQLHIQDRKGRTLLYADEKKVKLDLQNMEISVPGGLKLNESVQTPLVQAPENGNLKLESLSKGLHMNAPHDIVVDSYGGNLKMSSLSDIMFTSKSGKILLDTSKIELKNIPLSSIPGKLDGKVYADVSEVCVCKDGTIFLAPADSKLPCKVTAGVCPP
;
A
#
# COMPACT_ATOMS: atom_id res chain seq x y z
N MET A 1 9.54 67.18 -64.45
CA MET A 1 10.55 68.26 -64.37
C MET A 1 11.90 67.61 -64.61
N LEU A 2 12.33 67.44 -65.87
CA LEU A 2 13.02 68.45 -66.67
C LEU A 2 14.10 69.17 -65.86
N SER A 3 15.36 68.83 -66.08
CA SER A 3 16.27 69.80 -66.67
C SER A 3 17.46 69.11 -67.34
N HIS A 4 17.46 69.23 -68.66
CA HIS A 4 18.58 69.00 -69.56
C HIS A 4 19.63 70.10 -69.36
N GLY A 5 20.90 69.75 -69.54
CA GLY A 5 22.00 70.70 -69.73
C GLY A 5 23.01 70.14 -70.72
N ASN A 6 22.74 70.32 -72.01
CA ASN A 6 23.74 70.29 -73.09
C ASN A 6 24.79 71.38 -72.80
N GLY A 7 26.07 71.32 -73.13
CA GLY A 7 26.82 70.58 -74.15
C GLY A 7 27.83 71.58 -74.74
N HIS A 8 29.08 71.20 -75.02
CA HIS A 8 29.81 71.71 -76.19
C HIS A 8 31.11 70.96 -76.45
N LEU A 9 31.27 70.62 -77.73
CA LEU A 9 32.41 70.01 -78.41
C LEU A 9 33.45 71.07 -78.82
N LEU A 10 34.74 70.71 -78.80
CA LEU A 10 35.79 71.07 -79.80
C LEU A 10 36.94 70.05 -79.62
N ASN A 11 37.05 68.99 -80.43
CA ASN A 11 37.78 68.87 -81.71
C ASN A 11 39.28 69.24 -81.65
N GLY A 12 40.15 68.23 -81.69
CA GLY A 12 41.59 68.34 -81.88
C GLY A 12 42.13 67.03 -82.51
N THR A 13 42.61 67.14 -83.73
CA THR A 13 43.04 66.06 -84.64
C THR A 13 44.42 65.46 -84.31
N SER A 14 44.59 64.20 -84.73
CA SER A 14 45.64 63.20 -84.53
C SER A 14 47.06 63.58 -84.99
N PRO A 15 48.13 62.84 -84.58
CA PRO A 15 48.53 61.68 -85.40
C PRO A 15 49.10 60.45 -84.64
N LEU A 16 49.19 59.36 -85.42
CA LEU A 16 49.76 58.04 -85.16
C LEU A 16 51.17 58.05 -84.52
N MET A 17 51.36 57.25 -83.47
CA MET A 17 52.66 56.66 -83.14
C MET A 17 52.46 55.22 -82.66
N THR A 18 52.93 54.28 -83.48
CA THR A 18 53.04 52.85 -83.21
C THR A 18 54.13 52.58 -82.18
N SER A 19 53.78 51.92 -81.07
CA SER A 19 54.75 51.32 -80.16
C SER A 19 54.12 50.09 -79.50
N SER A 20 54.64 48.92 -79.91
CA SER A 20 54.29 47.60 -79.39
C SER A 20 54.59 47.50 -77.90
N SER A 21 53.60 47.17 -77.07
CA SER A 21 53.83 46.61 -75.73
C SER A 21 52.90 45.42 -75.47
N LYS A 22 53.52 44.25 -75.27
CA LYS A 22 52.89 42.95 -75.04
C LYS A 22 52.09 42.97 -73.72
N PRO A 23 50.98 42.24 -73.59
CA PRO A 23 50.31 42.09 -72.31
C PRO A 23 51.24 41.39 -71.32
N VAL A 24 51.59 42.07 -70.23
CA VAL A 24 52.33 41.49 -69.10
C VAL A 24 51.38 40.54 -68.38
N VAL A 25 51.42 39.28 -68.77
CA VAL A 25 50.89 38.18 -67.96
C VAL A 25 51.79 38.07 -66.74
N TYR A 26 51.28 38.43 -65.56
CA TYR A 26 51.94 38.13 -64.30
C TYR A 26 51.97 36.61 -64.09
N LYS A 27 52.94 35.92 -64.71
CA LYS A 27 53.38 34.62 -64.24
C LYS A 27 54.20 34.87 -62.98
N LEU A 28 53.52 34.94 -61.83
CA LEU A 28 54.13 34.77 -60.51
C LEU A 28 54.65 33.32 -60.43
N GLY A 29 55.78 33.07 -61.10
CA GLY A 29 56.48 31.81 -61.11
C GLY A 29 57.31 31.67 -59.84
N ILE A 30 56.76 31.03 -58.81
CA ILE A 30 57.55 30.55 -57.68
C ILE A 30 58.47 29.43 -58.20
N TYR A 31 59.73 29.76 -58.52
CA TYR A 31 60.76 28.83 -59.01
C TYR A 31 61.80 28.56 -57.91
N GLY A 32 62.18 27.28 -57.69
CA GLY A 32 63.23 26.87 -56.74
C GLY A 32 62.76 25.90 -55.63
N TRP A 33 63.68 25.51 -54.73
CA TRP A 33 63.55 24.51 -53.64
C TRP A 33 62.24 24.63 -52.82
N ARG A 34 61.68 25.84 -52.74
CA ARG A 34 60.37 26.14 -52.14
C ARG A 34 59.21 25.36 -52.79
N LYS A 35 59.22 25.09 -54.10
CA LYS A 35 58.23 24.23 -54.79
C LYS A 35 58.32 22.78 -54.30
N ARG A 36 59.54 22.25 -54.12
CA ARG A 36 59.76 20.90 -53.57
C ARG A 36 59.38 20.81 -52.09
N CYS A 37 59.67 21.86 -51.32
CA CYS A 37 59.24 21.97 -49.92
C CYS A 37 57.72 22.05 -49.80
N LEU A 38 57.05 22.83 -50.66
CA LEU A 38 55.60 22.93 -50.68
C LEU A 38 54.93 21.62 -51.11
N PHE A 39 55.45 20.92 -52.13
CA PHE A 39 54.94 19.58 -52.48
C PHE A 39 55.21 18.54 -51.40
N PHE A 40 56.38 18.59 -50.74
CA PHE A 40 56.67 17.71 -49.61
C PHE A 40 55.73 17.98 -48.42
N LEU A 41 55.44 19.26 -48.13
CA LEU A 41 54.49 19.66 -47.10
C LEU A 41 53.06 19.21 -47.44
N ILE A 42 52.60 19.44 -48.68
CA ILE A 42 51.29 18.97 -49.16
C ILE A 42 51.20 17.44 -49.10
N PHE A 43 52.26 16.75 -49.49
CA PHE A 43 52.34 15.28 -49.42
C PHE A 43 52.30 14.78 -47.97
N LEU A 44 53.01 15.44 -47.05
CA LEU A 44 52.97 15.13 -45.62
C LEU A 44 51.57 15.37 -45.04
N ILE A 45 50.93 16.50 -45.38
CA ILE A 45 49.55 16.80 -45.00
C ILE A 45 48.59 15.75 -45.57
N ALA A 46 48.77 15.32 -46.82
CA ALA A 46 47.97 14.28 -47.45
C ALA A 46 48.14 12.93 -46.73
N ILE A 47 49.36 12.54 -46.38
CA ILE A 47 49.63 11.33 -45.59
C ILE A 47 48.96 11.42 -44.22
N VAL A 48 49.15 12.52 -43.49
CA VAL A 48 48.52 12.75 -42.18
C VAL A 48 46.99 12.71 -42.31
N SER A 49 46.43 13.27 -43.37
CA SER A 49 45.00 13.22 -43.65
C SER A 49 44.50 11.80 -43.91
N ILE A 50 45.23 11.00 -44.69
CA ILE A 50 44.90 9.58 -44.94
C ILE A 50 44.97 8.77 -43.65
N ILE A 51 46.01 8.96 -42.84
CA ILE A 51 46.14 8.30 -41.53
C ILE A 51 44.98 8.69 -40.61
N ASN A 52 44.64 9.98 -40.53
CA ASN A 52 43.52 10.47 -39.73
C ASN A 52 42.19 9.87 -40.20
N LEU A 53 41.96 9.78 -41.52
CA LEU A 53 40.75 9.17 -42.07
C LEU A 53 40.68 7.66 -41.76
N ALA A 54 41.79 6.94 -41.92
CA ALA A 54 41.89 5.53 -41.56
C ALA A 54 41.66 5.30 -40.07
N LEU A 55 42.20 6.17 -39.21
CA LEU A 55 42.04 6.11 -37.76
C LEU A 55 40.59 6.40 -37.34
N ILE A 56 39.90 7.35 -37.98
CA ILE A 56 38.47 7.61 -37.76
C ILE A 56 37.64 6.37 -38.15
N VAL A 57 37.86 5.80 -39.34
CA VAL A 57 37.14 4.61 -39.80
C VAL A 57 37.39 3.42 -38.86
N TRP A 58 38.63 3.28 -38.38
CA TRP A 58 38.99 2.23 -37.44
C TRP A 58 38.30 2.41 -36.07
N ILE A 59 38.31 3.62 -35.49
CA ILE A 59 37.60 3.93 -34.25
C ILE A 59 36.09 3.66 -34.40
N MET A 60 35.49 4.11 -35.50
CA MET A 60 34.07 3.87 -35.80
C MET A 60 33.74 2.37 -35.80
N ARG A 61 34.60 1.56 -36.43
CA ARG A 61 34.46 0.11 -36.48
C ARG A 61 34.63 -0.55 -35.10
N VAL A 62 35.64 -0.17 -34.33
CA VAL A 62 35.95 -0.75 -33.01
C VAL A 62 34.85 -0.44 -31.99
N GLN A 63 34.34 0.79 -31.99
CA GLN A 63 33.25 1.22 -31.11
C GLN A 63 31.87 0.74 -31.58
N GLN A 64 31.81 -0.03 -32.67
CA GLN A 64 30.57 -0.53 -33.26
C GLN A 64 29.57 0.61 -33.55
N PHE A 65 30.06 1.76 -34.01
CA PHE A 65 29.21 2.85 -34.46
C PHE A 65 28.61 2.48 -35.82
N GLY A 66 27.32 2.17 -35.82
CA GLY A 66 26.53 1.99 -37.03
C GLY A 66 25.73 3.25 -37.36
N LEU A 67 25.13 3.29 -38.54
CA LEU A 67 24.17 4.34 -38.91
C LEU A 67 22.95 4.38 -37.96
N ASN A 68 22.67 3.27 -37.27
CA ASN A 68 21.53 3.11 -36.38
C ASN A 68 21.86 3.34 -34.89
N GLY A 69 23.12 3.58 -34.51
CA GLY A 69 23.48 3.82 -33.10
C GLY A 69 24.90 3.42 -32.69
N MET A 70 25.12 3.44 -31.37
CA MET A 70 26.39 3.11 -30.72
C MET A 70 26.31 1.70 -30.14
N GLY A 71 27.02 0.75 -30.74
CA GLY A 71 27.08 -0.64 -30.27
C GLY A 71 25.71 -1.30 -30.20
N LYS A 72 25.35 -1.78 -29.00
CA LYS A 72 24.06 -2.47 -28.75
C LYS A 72 22.91 -1.52 -28.46
N LEU A 73 23.14 -0.21 -28.52
CA LEU A 73 22.14 0.82 -28.30
C LEU A 73 21.82 1.48 -29.65
N GLU A 74 20.64 1.15 -30.16
CA GLU A 74 20.10 1.67 -31.40
C GLU A 74 19.17 2.86 -31.12
N ILE A 75 19.36 3.94 -31.86
CA ILE A 75 18.48 5.11 -31.84
C ILE A 75 17.43 4.90 -32.93
N THR A 76 16.18 4.74 -32.53
CA THR A 76 15.05 4.56 -33.45
C THR A 76 14.11 5.75 -33.37
N ASN A 77 13.21 5.87 -34.35
CA ASN A 77 12.16 6.90 -34.36
C ASN A 77 11.21 6.81 -33.14
N LYS A 78 11.20 5.69 -32.42
CA LYS A 78 10.36 5.45 -31.22
C LYS A 78 11.13 5.66 -29.91
N GLY A 79 12.43 5.96 -29.97
CA GLY A 79 13.31 6.12 -28.81
C GLY A 79 14.53 5.19 -28.87
N LEU A 80 15.15 4.98 -27.71
CA LEU A 80 16.34 4.14 -27.58
C LEU A 80 15.95 2.67 -27.46
N ARG A 81 16.49 1.83 -28.34
CA ARG A 81 16.37 0.37 -28.28
C ARG A 81 17.71 -0.21 -27.85
N MET A 82 17.70 -1.04 -26.82
CA MET A 82 18.91 -1.69 -26.31
C MET A 82 18.81 -3.20 -26.53
N ASP A 83 19.66 -3.73 -27.40
CA ASP A 83 19.74 -5.16 -27.71
C ASP A 83 21.04 -5.74 -27.13
N GLY A 84 21.10 -5.78 -25.78
CA GLY A 84 22.22 -6.34 -25.04
C GLY A 84 22.34 -5.83 -23.61
N VAL A 85 23.59 -5.69 -23.15
CA VAL A 85 23.93 -5.12 -21.84
C VAL A 85 24.45 -3.71 -22.09
N ALA A 86 23.88 -2.72 -21.40
CA ALA A 86 24.47 -1.39 -21.28
C ALA A 86 24.66 -1.08 -19.80
N GLU A 87 25.72 -0.33 -19.52
CA GLU A 87 26.00 0.19 -18.19
C GLU A 87 25.73 1.69 -18.20
N PHE A 88 24.95 2.14 -17.23
CA PHE A 88 24.69 3.56 -16.99
C PHE A 88 25.44 3.94 -15.71
N THR A 89 26.39 4.85 -15.82
CA THR A 89 27.15 5.35 -14.66
C THR A 89 26.30 6.25 -13.77
N GLU A 90 25.24 6.82 -14.35
CA GLU A 90 24.34 7.78 -13.72
C GLU A 90 22.88 7.30 -13.79
N VAL A 91 21.96 8.11 -13.26
CA VAL A 91 20.53 7.83 -13.25
C VAL A 91 19.96 7.73 -14.67
N LEU A 92 19.34 6.60 -14.99
CA LEU A 92 18.58 6.43 -16.22
C LEU A 92 17.24 7.16 -16.12
N ARG A 93 17.07 8.26 -16.87
CA ARG A 93 15.80 8.98 -17.00
C ARG A 93 15.13 8.62 -18.31
N ALA A 94 13.88 8.16 -18.24
CA ALA A 94 13.09 7.83 -19.42
C ALA A 94 11.60 8.07 -19.13
N ASN A 95 10.86 8.56 -20.13
CA ASN A 95 9.40 8.74 -20.02
C ASN A 95 8.67 7.40 -19.91
N LYS A 96 9.20 6.37 -20.58
CA LYS A 96 8.66 5.02 -20.56
C LYS A 96 9.79 4.02 -20.71
N ILE A 97 9.84 3.06 -19.80
CA ILE A 97 10.72 1.89 -19.89
C ILE A 97 9.80 0.71 -20.17
N MET A 98 10.03 0.01 -21.28
CA MET A 98 9.24 -1.15 -21.65
C MET A 98 10.14 -2.28 -22.09
N SER A 99 9.75 -3.51 -21.79
CA SER A 99 10.37 -4.70 -22.37
C SER A 99 9.87 -4.90 -23.80
N ARG A 100 10.49 -5.84 -24.53
CA ARG A 100 9.99 -6.30 -25.83
C ARG A 100 8.59 -6.89 -25.70
N ASP A 101 7.83 -6.88 -26.79
CA ASP A 101 6.48 -7.42 -26.83
C ASP A 101 6.44 -8.84 -26.25
N ASN A 102 5.48 -9.07 -25.35
CA ASN A 102 5.26 -10.34 -24.67
C ASN A 102 6.42 -10.84 -23.77
N SER A 103 7.28 -9.95 -23.29
CA SER A 103 8.33 -10.28 -22.31
C SER A 103 8.24 -9.38 -21.05
N PRO A 104 8.54 -9.90 -19.85
CA PRO A 104 8.49 -9.09 -18.62
C PRO A 104 9.69 -8.13 -18.56
N LEU A 105 9.46 -6.91 -18.08
CA LEU A 105 10.53 -6.00 -17.71
C LEU A 105 11.20 -6.53 -16.43
N ARG A 106 12.46 -6.95 -16.53
CA ARG A 106 13.25 -7.45 -15.39
C ARG A 106 14.27 -6.41 -15.00
N ILE A 107 14.25 -6.01 -13.73
CA ILE A 107 15.23 -5.10 -13.14
C ILE A 107 15.90 -5.86 -12.00
N ASN A 108 17.20 -6.13 -12.15
CA ASN A 108 18.00 -6.82 -11.13
C ASN A 108 19.05 -5.84 -10.60
N SER A 109 19.13 -5.70 -9.28
CA SER A 109 20.13 -4.86 -8.63
C SER A 109 20.89 -5.68 -7.58
N ARG A 110 22.21 -5.45 -7.49
CA ARG A 110 23.05 -6.00 -6.40
C ARG A 110 22.94 -5.21 -5.10
N ARG A 111 22.39 -3.99 -5.19
CA ARG A 111 22.19 -3.06 -4.07
C ARG A 111 20.73 -2.62 -4.09
N ASN A 112 20.42 -1.61 -3.29
CA ASN A 112 19.08 -1.03 -3.23
C ASN A 112 18.62 -0.54 -4.61
N LEU A 113 17.34 -0.74 -4.91
CA LEU A 113 16.67 -0.24 -6.11
C LEU A 113 15.74 0.90 -5.70
N SER A 114 15.87 2.06 -6.36
CA SER A 114 15.00 3.22 -6.16
C SER A 114 14.40 3.64 -7.49
N LEU A 115 13.07 3.60 -7.59
CA LEU A 115 12.31 4.05 -8.75
C LEU A 115 11.54 5.30 -8.35
N SER A 116 11.72 6.39 -9.09
CA SER A 116 11.06 7.67 -8.82
C SER A 116 10.27 8.13 -10.04
N ALA A 117 9.02 8.49 -9.83
CA ALA A 117 8.21 9.21 -10.80
C ALA A 117 8.37 10.72 -10.56
N LEU A 118 8.63 11.48 -11.62
CA LEU A 118 8.83 12.93 -11.58
C LEU A 118 7.67 13.65 -12.25
N ASP A 119 7.31 14.84 -11.76
CA ASP A 119 6.40 15.76 -12.46
C ASP A 119 7.15 16.59 -13.53
N GLU A 120 6.41 17.46 -14.22
CA GLU A 120 6.94 18.36 -15.27
C GLU A 120 7.96 19.37 -14.72
N HIS A 121 7.94 19.64 -13.42
CA HIS A 121 8.88 20.53 -12.74
C HIS A 121 10.10 19.78 -12.17
N GLY A 122 10.15 18.45 -12.34
CA GLY A 122 11.23 17.59 -11.84
C GLY A 122 11.11 17.19 -10.37
N ASN A 123 9.97 17.46 -9.72
CA ASN A 123 9.73 17.03 -8.34
C ASN A 123 9.33 15.55 -8.29
N VAL A 124 9.75 14.84 -7.25
CA VAL A 124 9.38 13.44 -7.03
C VAL A 124 7.93 13.37 -6.55
N VAL A 125 7.05 12.77 -7.36
CA VAL A 125 5.62 12.57 -7.04
C VAL A 125 5.29 11.16 -6.56
N GLY A 126 6.20 10.21 -6.77
CA GLY A 126 6.05 8.85 -6.27
C GLY A 126 7.39 8.12 -6.23
N GLN A 127 7.57 7.24 -5.25
CA GLN A 127 8.81 6.49 -5.07
C GLN A 127 8.55 5.04 -4.66
N ILE A 128 9.31 4.12 -5.25
CA ILE A 128 9.41 2.72 -4.82
C ILE A 128 10.87 2.49 -4.44
N ASN A 129 11.13 2.18 -3.17
CA ASN A 129 12.46 1.78 -2.70
C ASN A 129 12.41 0.32 -2.27
N ILE A 130 13.32 -0.49 -2.82
CA ILE A 130 13.50 -1.89 -2.47
C ILE A 130 14.93 -2.02 -1.94
N ASP A 131 15.06 -2.38 -0.67
CA ASP A 131 16.35 -2.67 -0.02
C ASP A 131 16.38 -4.12 0.49
N ASN A 132 17.46 -4.50 1.19
CA ASN A 132 17.62 -5.88 1.69
C ASN A 132 16.66 -6.24 2.84
N ASN A 133 15.98 -5.27 3.44
CA ASN A 133 15.17 -5.43 4.64
C ASN A 133 13.68 -5.13 4.40
N GLN A 134 13.35 -4.17 3.54
CA GLN A 134 12.01 -3.64 3.37
C GLN A 134 11.74 -3.10 1.96
N ILE A 135 10.45 -2.97 1.68
CA ILE A 135 9.94 -2.30 0.49
C ILE A 135 9.14 -1.09 0.96
N ILE A 136 9.55 0.11 0.53
CA ILE A 136 8.86 1.36 0.86
C ILE A 136 8.20 1.90 -0.41
N LEU A 137 6.89 2.07 -0.34
CA LEU A 137 6.07 2.73 -1.36
C LEU A 137 5.67 4.12 -0.84
N LYS A 138 6.14 5.18 -1.49
CA LYS A 138 5.75 6.57 -1.20
C LYS A 138 4.86 7.08 -2.32
N ASN A 139 3.57 7.18 -2.05
CA ASN A 139 2.60 7.73 -2.99
C ASN A 139 1.41 8.32 -2.22
N LYS A 140 0.60 9.14 -2.89
CA LYS A 140 -0.68 9.61 -2.34
C LYS A 140 -1.68 8.47 -2.20
N GLN A 141 -1.64 7.52 -3.13
CA GLN A 141 -2.55 6.37 -3.17
C GLN A 141 -1.80 5.11 -3.60
N LEU A 142 -2.14 3.98 -2.96
CA LEU A 142 -1.69 2.65 -3.35
C LEU A 142 -2.91 1.80 -3.70
N HIS A 143 -2.90 1.19 -4.88
CA HIS A 143 -3.89 0.22 -5.32
C HIS A 143 -3.21 -1.10 -5.66
N ILE A 144 -3.64 -2.19 -5.03
CA ILE A 144 -3.33 -3.56 -5.44
C ILE A 144 -4.58 -4.11 -6.12
N GLN A 145 -4.47 -4.49 -7.39
CA GLN A 145 -5.60 -4.95 -8.20
C GLN A 145 -5.43 -6.40 -8.64
N ASP A 146 -6.55 -7.09 -8.84
CA ASP A 146 -6.57 -8.39 -9.52
C ASP A 146 -6.42 -8.23 -11.05
N ARG A 147 -6.35 -9.35 -11.76
CA ARG A 147 -6.22 -9.35 -13.24
C ARG A 147 -7.41 -8.73 -13.98
N LYS A 148 -8.56 -8.57 -13.31
CA LYS A 148 -9.76 -7.95 -13.86
C LYS A 148 -9.86 -6.47 -13.52
N GLY A 149 -8.86 -5.90 -12.82
CA GLY A 149 -8.81 -4.50 -12.40
C GLY A 149 -9.57 -4.20 -11.10
N ARG A 150 -10.09 -5.21 -10.40
CA ARG A 150 -10.74 -4.99 -9.09
C ARG A 150 -9.69 -4.71 -8.02
N THR A 151 -9.86 -3.65 -7.25
CA THR A 151 -8.93 -3.28 -6.17
C THR A 151 -9.14 -4.18 -4.95
N LEU A 152 -8.11 -4.95 -4.62
CA LEU A 152 -8.02 -5.85 -3.46
C LEU A 152 -7.54 -5.13 -2.20
N LEU A 153 -6.58 -4.21 -2.36
CA LEU A 153 -6.07 -3.35 -1.28
C LEU A 153 -5.98 -1.92 -1.80
N TYR A 154 -6.49 -1.00 -1.00
CA TYR A 154 -6.37 0.44 -1.19
C TYR A 154 -5.77 1.07 0.07
N ALA A 155 -4.83 1.99 -0.09
CA ALA A 155 -4.32 2.80 1.01
C ALA A 155 -4.09 4.25 0.55
N ASP A 156 -4.52 5.20 1.38
CA ASP A 156 -4.24 6.64 1.26
C ASP A 156 -3.89 7.25 2.62
N GLU A 157 -3.82 8.58 2.70
CA GLU A 157 -3.53 9.33 3.92
C GLU A 157 -4.61 9.19 5.02
N LYS A 158 -5.82 8.70 4.69
CA LYS A 158 -6.99 8.68 5.59
C LYS A 158 -7.39 7.27 6.01
N LYS A 159 -7.25 6.28 5.12
CA LYS A 159 -7.76 4.93 5.32
C LYS A 159 -7.03 3.87 4.53
N VAL A 160 -7.12 2.65 5.05
CA VAL A 160 -6.78 1.42 4.33
C VAL A 160 -8.08 0.64 4.12
N LYS A 161 -8.37 0.25 2.88
CA LYS A 161 -9.51 -0.62 2.54
C LYS A 161 -8.97 -1.94 2.00
N LEU A 162 -9.48 -3.04 2.55
CA LEU A 162 -9.26 -4.39 2.07
C LEU A 162 -10.58 -4.91 1.50
N ASP A 163 -10.56 -5.40 0.26
CA ASP A 163 -11.73 -5.91 -0.46
C ASP A 163 -11.43 -7.34 -0.92
N LEU A 164 -11.47 -8.25 0.05
CA LEU A 164 -11.13 -9.65 -0.09
C LEU A 164 -12.28 -10.50 0.42
N GLN A 165 -12.65 -11.56 -0.31
CA GLN A 165 -13.70 -12.48 0.11
C GLN A 165 -13.28 -13.32 1.32
N ASN A 166 -12.02 -13.77 1.33
CA ASN A 166 -11.46 -14.60 2.39
C ASN A 166 -10.17 -13.93 2.89
N MET A 167 -10.24 -13.30 4.06
CA MET A 167 -9.08 -12.70 4.72
C MET A 167 -8.81 -13.43 6.03
N GLU A 168 -7.63 -14.00 6.14
CA GLU A 168 -7.15 -14.63 7.37
C GLU A 168 -5.99 -13.81 7.93
N ILE A 169 -6.11 -13.40 9.19
CA ILE A 169 -5.06 -12.68 9.91
C ILE A 169 -4.49 -13.63 10.95
N SER A 170 -3.38 -14.28 10.63
CA SER A 170 -2.66 -15.15 11.55
C SER A 170 -1.50 -14.37 12.18
N VAL A 171 -1.67 -13.97 13.43
CA VAL A 171 -0.66 -13.23 14.20
C VAL A 171 -0.42 -13.98 15.51
N PRO A 172 0.84 -14.33 15.87
CA PRO A 172 1.12 -15.09 17.09
C PRO A 172 0.60 -14.45 18.39
N GLY A 173 0.49 -13.12 18.43
CA GLY A 173 -0.06 -12.35 19.54
C GLY A 173 -1.53 -11.96 19.38
N GLY A 174 -2.21 -12.48 18.35
CA GLY A 174 -3.55 -12.05 17.96
C GLY A 174 -3.59 -10.65 17.36
N LEU A 175 -4.80 -10.14 17.15
CA LEU A 175 -5.05 -8.82 16.59
C LEU A 175 -5.37 -7.83 17.71
N LYS A 176 -4.47 -6.87 17.94
CA LYS A 176 -4.72 -5.75 18.86
C LYS A 176 -5.38 -4.59 18.11
N LEU A 177 -6.57 -4.20 18.54
CA LEU A 177 -7.33 -3.09 17.97
C LEU A 177 -7.47 -2.03 19.05
N ASN A 178 -6.98 -0.82 18.77
CA ASN A 178 -7.00 0.28 19.74
C ASN A 178 -8.37 0.98 19.81
N GLU A 179 -9.19 0.80 18.78
CA GLU A 179 -10.52 1.40 18.65
C GLU A 179 -11.61 0.32 18.52
N SER A 180 -12.84 0.75 18.25
CA SER A 180 -13.98 -0.14 18.06
C SER A 180 -13.91 -0.93 16.76
N VAL A 181 -14.40 -2.16 16.80
CA VAL A 181 -14.65 -2.98 15.61
C VAL A 181 -16.15 -3.00 15.34
N GLN A 182 -16.52 -2.67 14.11
CA GLN A 182 -17.89 -2.83 13.63
C GLN A 182 -17.95 -4.06 12.72
N THR A 183 -18.73 -5.06 13.12
CA THR A 183 -18.94 -6.29 12.34
C THR A 183 -20.39 -6.74 12.49
N PRO A 184 -21.04 -7.25 11.43
CA PRO A 184 -22.39 -7.80 11.53
C PRO A 184 -22.42 -9.15 12.26
N LEU A 185 -21.30 -9.89 12.30
CA LEU A 185 -21.24 -11.23 12.86
C LEU A 185 -19.89 -11.48 13.53
N VAL A 186 -19.95 -12.11 14.71
CA VAL A 186 -18.80 -12.69 15.40
C VAL A 186 -19.12 -14.17 15.61
N GLN A 187 -18.34 -15.06 15.02
CA GLN A 187 -18.57 -16.50 15.07
C GLN A 187 -17.27 -17.28 15.30
N ALA A 188 -17.41 -18.48 15.87
CA ALA A 188 -16.31 -19.43 15.99
C ALA A 188 -15.98 -20.08 14.63
N PRO A 189 -14.78 -20.65 14.45
CA PRO A 189 -14.50 -21.59 13.36
C PRO A 189 -15.30 -22.90 13.55
N GLU A 190 -15.50 -23.67 12.47
CA GLU A 190 -16.39 -24.86 12.45
C GLU A 190 -16.12 -25.88 13.56
N ASN A 191 -14.85 -26.05 13.96
CA ASN A 191 -14.42 -27.00 14.99
C ASN A 191 -13.83 -26.30 16.24
N GLY A 192 -14.25 -25.07 16.51
CA GLY A 192 -13.74 -24.30 17.65
C GLY A 192 -14.84 -23.64 18.48
N ASN A 193 -14.43 -23.15 19.65
CA ASN A 193 -15.29 -22.42 20.55
C ASN A 193 -15.09 -20.91 20.36
N LEU A 194 -16.17 -20.13 20.36
CA LEU A 194 -16.09 -18.69 20.50
C LEU A 194 -15.92 -18.35 21.98
N LYS A 195 -14.78 -17.77 22.35
CA LYS A 195 -14.52 -17.30 23.71
C LYS A 195 -14.40 -15.78 23.73
N LEU A 196 -15.28 -15.14 24.48
CA LEU A 196 -15.22 -13.71 24.78
C LEU A 196 -14.80 -13.56 26.24
N GLU A 197 -13.58 -13.05 26.49
CA GLU A 197 -13.04 -12.92 27.83
C GLU A 197 -12.36 -11.57 28.08
N SER A 198 -12.45 -11.11 29.32
CA SER A 198 -11.71 -9.96 29.83
C SER A 198 -11.01 -10.38 31.12
N LEU A 199 -9.67 -10.38 31.11
CA LEU A 199 -8.86 -10.94 32.20
C LEU A 199 -8.79 -10.02 33.44
N SER A 200 -8.80 -8.70 33.23
CA SER A 200 -8.54 -7.72 34.29
C SER A 200 -9.64 -6.66 34.46
N LYS A 201 -10.64 -6.69 33.60
CA LYS A 201 -11.74 -5.70 33.54
C LYS A 201 -13.08 -6.41 33.35
N GLY A 202 -14.16 -5.66 33.17
CA GLY A 202 -15.47 -6.20 32.82
C GLY A 202 -15.62 -6.55 31.34
N LEU A 203 -16.55 -7.47 31.07
CA LEU A 203 -17.12 -7.72 29.74
C LEU A 203 -18.56 -7.18 29.77
N HIS A 204 -18.89 -6.25 28.88
CA HIS A 204 -20.21 -5.61 28.81
C HIS A 204 -20.86 -5.89 27.46
N MET A 205 -22.13 -6.30 27.48
CA MET A 205 -22.95 -6.50 26.29
C MET A 205 -24.17 -5.60 26.40
N ASN A 206 -24.31 -4.66 25.47
CA ASN A 206 -25.41 -3.71 25.43
C ASN A 206 -26.07 -3.78 24.06
N ALA A 207 -27.40 -3.81 24.02
CA ALA A 207 -28.17 -3.78 22.78
C ALA A 207 -29.31 -2.75 22.88
N PRO A 208 -29.65 -2.07 21.77
CA PRO A 208 -30.74 -1.09 21.75
C PRO A 208 -32.14 -1.73 21.88
N HIS A 209 -32.29 -2.98 21.46
CA HIS A 209 -33.55 -3.71 21.50
C HIS A 209 -33.47 -4.88 22.47
N ASP A 210 -32.72 -5.92 22.11
CA ASP A 210 -32.71 -7.19 22.83
C ASP A 210 -31.32 -7.86 22.84
N ILE A 211 -31.08 -8.67 23.87
CA ILE A 211 -29.98 -9.61 23.97
C ILE A 211 -30.61 -10.97 24.21
N VAL A 212 -30.47 -11.88 23.24
CA VAL A 212 -30.97 -13.25 23.33
C VAL A 212 -29.80 -14.20 23.52
N VAL A 213 -29.88 -15.06 24.53
CA VAL A 213 -28.84 -16.06 24.86
C VAL A 213 -29.48 -17.44 24.85
N ASP A 214 -29.30 -18.16 23.74
CA ASP A 214 -29.89 -19.49 23.52
C ASP A 214 -28.83 -20.60 23.49
N SER A 215 -29.24 -21.81 23.86
CA SER A 215 -28.43 -23.02 23.76
C SER A 215 -29.26 -24.16 23.19
N TYR A 216 -29.01 -24.54 21.93
CA TYR A 216 -29.80 -25.53 21.19
C TYR A 216 -29.53 -26.98 21.61
N GLY A 217 -28.29 -27.30 21.98
CA GLY A 217 -27.87 -28.69 22.28
C GLY A 217 -27.04 -28.85 23.55
N GLY A 218 -26.80 -27.76 24.29
CA GLY A 218 -25.97 -27.75 25.50
C GLY A 218 -26.66 -27.07 26.68
N ASN A 219 -25.91 -26.88 27.77
CA ASN A 219 -26.36 -26.16 28.94
C ASN A 219 -25.91 -24.69 28.91
N LEU A 220 -26.80 -23.79 29.34
CA LEU A 220 -26.41 -22.44 29.74
C LEU A 220 -25.97 -22.47 31.21
N LYS A 221 -24.70 -22.18 31.48
CA LYS A 221 -24.14 -22.11 32.83
C LYS A 221 -23.66 -20.70 33.14
N MET A 222 -24.17 -20.12 34.22
CA MET A 222 -23.69 -18.86 34.79
C MET A 222 -23.14 -19.12 36.19
N SER A 223 -21.94 -18.63 36.47
CA SER A 223 -21.28 -18.78 37.77
C SER A 223 -20.53 -17.50 38.11
N SER A 224 -20.66 -17.05 39.36
CA SER A 224 -19.97 -15.88 39.91
C SER A 224 -19.28 -16.28 41.21
N LEU A 225 -18.18 -15.61 41.55
CA LEU A 225 -17.55 -15.73 42.88
C LEU A 225 -18.30 -14.92 43.94
N SER A 226 -19.00 -13.88 43.52
CA SER A 226 -19.85 -13.04 44.35
C SER A 226 -21.29 -13.19 43.87
N ASP A 227 -21.97 -12.09 43.59
CA ASP A 227 -23.39 -12.09 43.31
C ASP A 227 -23.66 -12.26 41.81
N ILE A 228 -24.83 -12.81 41.51
CA ILE A 228 -25.47 -12.74 40.20
C ILE A 228 -26.74 -11.93 40.39
N MET A 229 -26.81 -10.75 39.75
CA MET A 229 -27.94 -9.84 39.88
C MET A 229 -28.77 -9.82 38.59
N PHE A 230 -30.05 -10.17 38.72
CA PHE A 230 -31.05 -9.99 37.66
C PHE A 230 -31.94 -8.80 38.02
N THR A 231 -31.91 -7.73 37.21
CA THR A 231 -32.66 -6.49 37.48
C THR A 231 -33.58 -6.17 36.31
N SER A 232 -34.88 -6.01 36.59
CA SER A 232 -35.87 -5.53 35.63
C SER A 232 -36.44 -4.18 36.09
N LYS A 233 -36.35 -3.14 35.25
CA LYS A 233 -36.77 -1.77 35.61
C LYS A 233 -38.29 -1.54 35.54
N SER A 234 -38.97 -2.22 34.62
CA SER A 234 -40.39 -2.00 34.34
C SER A 234 -41.14 -3.30 34.06
N GLY A 235 -40.49 -4.44 34.23
CA GLY A 235 -41.03 -5.74 33.85
C GLY A 235 -40.96 -6.75 34.99
N LYS A 236 -40.92 -8.02 34.59
CA LYS A 236 -40.81 -9.18 35.49
C LYS A 236 -39.64 -10.04 35.07
N ILE A 237 -39.14 -10.85 35.99
CA ILE A 237 -38.25 -11.97 35.70
C ILE A 237 -39.15 -13.20 35.55
N LEU A 238 -39.13 -13.82 34.38
CA LEU A 238 -39.92 -15.02 34.08
C LEU A 238 -38.99 -16.24 34.08
N LEU A 239 -39.30 -17.22 34.93
CA LEU A 239 -38.66 -18.52 34.95
C LEU A 239 -39.68 -19.56 34.50
N ASP A 240 -39.75 -19.80 33.19
CA ASP A 240 -40.70 -20.74 32.59
C ASP A 240 -40.02 -22.10 32.38
N THR A 241 -40.22 -23.01 33.34
CA THR A 241 -39.62 -24.35 33.34
C THR A 241 -40.46 -25.29 34.20
N SER A 242 -40.39 -26.59 33.95
CA SER A 242 -41.05 -27.61 34.77
C SER A 242 -40.43 -27.79 36.15
N LYS A 243 -39.16 -27.39 36.33
CA LYS A 243 -38.43 -27.56 37.59
C LYS A 243 -37.45 -26.40 37.82
N ILE A 244 -37.56 -25.79 39.00
CA ILE A 244 -36.59 -24.82 39.53
C ILE A 244 -35.95 -25.46 40.77
N GLU A 245 -34.62 -25.61 40.77
CA GLU A 245 -33.87 -26.12 41.90
C GLU A 245 -33.13 -24.99 42.61
N LEU A 246 -33.51 -24.71 43.86
CA LEU A 246 -32.78 -23.84 44.76
C LEU A 246 -32.13 -24.70 45.84
N LYS A 247 -30.80 -24.82 45.79
CA LYS A 247 -30.02 -25.66 46.71
C LYS A 247 -29.52 -24.84 47.89
N ASN A 248 -29.30 -25.51 49.02
CA ASN A 248 -28.77 -24.91 50.25
C ASN A 248 -29.68 -23.80 50.83
N ILE A 249 -30.99 -23.91 50.63
CA ILE A 249 -31.96 -23.07 51.34
C ILE A 249 -31.97 -23.48 52.82
N PRO A 250 -31.86 -22.54 53.78
CA PRO A 250 -31.95 -22.85 55.21
C PRO A 250 -33.30 -23.45 55.58
N LEU A 251 -33.29 -24.49 56.41
CA LEU A 251 -34.49 -25.11 56.96
C LEU A 251 -34.77 -24.54 58.36
N SER A 252 -35.97 -24.04 58.60
CA SER A 252 -36.38 -23.61 59.94
C SER A 252 -36.69 -24.82 60.82
N SER A 253 -36.13 -24.85 62.03
CA SER A 253 -36.43 -25.88 63.04
C SER A 253 -37.41 -25.35 64.08
N ILE A 254 -38.58 -25.97 64.23
CA ILE A 254 -39.56 -25.54 65.22
C ILE A 254 -39.18 -26.10 66.59
N PRO A 255 -38.97 -25.27 67.64
CA PRO A 255 -38.94 -25.76 69.01
C PRO A 255 -40.39 -25.98 69.47
N GLY A 256 -40.84 -27.24 69.46
CA GLY A 256 -42.16 -27.66 69.97
C GLY A 256 -42.83 -28.76 69.15
N LYS A 257 -43.86 -29.41 69.72
CA LYS A 257 -44.70 -30.39 69.01
C LYS A 257 -45.43 -29.70 67.86
N LEU A 258 -45.27 -30.23 66.64
CA LEU A 258 -46.09 -29.88 65.49
C LEU A 258 -47.54 -30.26 65.79
N ASP A 259 -48.45 -29.29 65.84
CA ASP A 259 -49.85 -29.50 66.29
C ASP A 259 -50.81 -29.71 65.10
N GLY A 260 -50.34 -30.46 64.10
CA GLY A 260 -51.03 -30.71 62.84
C GLY A 260 -50.52 -31.94 62.09
N LYS A 261 -51.25 -32.35 61.04
CA LYS A 261 -50.80 -33.40 60.11
C LYS A 261 -49.62 -32.84 59.29
N VAL A 262 -48.41 -33.19 59.69
CA VAL A 262 -47.18 -32.83 58.96
C VAL A 262 -47.08 -33.72 57.72
N TYR A 263 -47.09 -33.12 56.54
CA TYR A 263 -46.81 -33.85 55.30
C TYR A 263 -45.30 -34.03 55.20
N ALA A 264 -44.80 -35.26 55.34
CA ALA A 264 -43.37 -35.54 55.46
C ALA A 264 -42.54 -35.13 54.22
N ASP A 265 -43.16 -35.09 53.03
CA ASP A 265 -42.48 -34.87 51.75
C ASP A 265 -42.75 -33.48 51.14
N VAL A 266 -43.36 -32.56 51.90
CA VAL A 266 -43.69 -31.21 51.43
C VAL A 266 -43.17 -30.17 52.42
N SER A 267 -42.55 -29.11 51.92
CA SER A 267 -42.11 -27.96 52.69
C SER A 267 -42.72 -26.69 52.13
N GLU A 268 -43.00 -25.73 53.01
CA GLU A 268 -43.38 -24.38 52.63
C GLU A 268 -42.13 -23.58 52.27
N VAL A 269 -42.21 -22.78 51.21
CA VAL A 269 -41.15 -21.83 50.83
C VAL A 269 -41.56 -20.45 51.33
N CYS A 270 -40.77 -19.90 52.24
CA CYS A 270 -41.07 -18.67 52.94
C CYS A 270 -39.98 -17.63 52.67
N VAL A 271 -40.37 -16.34 52.70
CA VAL A 271 -39.47 -15.23 52.38
C VAL A 271 -39.51 -14.21 53.53
N CYS A 272 -38.34 -13.94 54.11
CA CYS A 272 -38.15 -12.90 55.12
C CYS A 272 -38.29 -11.49 54.50
N LYS A 273 -38.45 -10.45 55.32
CA LYS A 273 -38.60 -9.07 54.82
C LYS A 273 -37.38 -8.55 54.05
N ASP A 274 -36.20 -9.10 54.32
CA ASP A 274 -34.93 -8.81 53.64
C ASP A 274 -34.76 -9.57 52.31
N GLY A 275 -35.68 -10.48 51.98
CA GLY A 275 -35.61 -11.33 50.78
C GLY A 275 -34.97 -12.70 50.99
N THR A 276 -34.52 -13.04 52.21
CA THR A 276 -33.98 -14.37 52.51
C THR A 276 -35.06 -15.43 52.35
N ILE A 277 -34.80 -16.44 51.49
CA ILE A 277 -35.69 -17.59 51.28
C ILE A 277 -35.31 -18.69 52.28
N PHE A 278 -36.30 -19.30 52.92
CA PHE A 278 -36.12 -20.45 53.81
C PHE A 278 -37.23 -21.50 53.63
N LEU A 279 -36.95 -22.74 54.02
CA LEU A 279 -37.91 -23.84 54.04
C LEU A 279 -38.51 -23.98 55.44
N ALA A 280 -39.82 -24.15 55.53
CA ALA A 280 -40.53 -24.46 56.78
C ALA A 280 -41.31 -25.79 56.65
N PRO A 281 -41.48 -26.55 57.76
CA PRO A 281 -42.37 -27.71 57.77
C PRO A 281 -43.79 -27.30 57.39
N ALA A 282 -44.48 -28.10 56.57
CA ALA A 282 -45.86 -27.84 56.20
C ALA A 282 -46.78 -27.97 57.43
N ASP A 283 -47.37 -26.84 57.87
CA ASP A 283 -48.32 -26.77 58.99
C ASP A 283 -49.55 -25.95 58.62
N SER A 284 -50.70 -26.63 58.54
CA SER A 284 -52.00 -26.03 58.23
C SER A 284 -52.45 -24.90 59.16
N LYS A 285 -51.93 -24.82 60.39
CA LYS A 285 -52.35 -23.83 61.40
C LYS A 285 -51.36 -22.67 61.55
N LEU A 286 -50.09 -22.89 61.22
CA LEU A 286 -48.99 -21.94 61.48
C LEU A 286 -48.03 -21.87 60.27
N PRO A 287 -48.47 -21.29 59.14
CA PRO A 287 -47.64 -21.20 57.95
C PRO A 287 -46.41 -20.32 58.20
N CYS A 288 -45.28 -20.70 57.59
CA CYS A 288 -44.02 -19.96 57.64
C CYS A 288 -43.47 -19.63 59.04
N LYS A 289 -43.62 -20.56 59.99
CA LYS A 289 -43.04 -20.40 61.33
C LYS A 289 -41.51 -20.46 61.27
N VAL A 290 -40.85 -19.43 61.79
CA VAL A 290 -39.39 -19.26 61.70
C VAL A 290 -38.71 -19.33 63.08
N THR A 291 -37.54 -19.97 63.13
CA THR A 291 -36.66 -19.98 64.31
C THR A 291 -35.85 -18.69 64.38
N ALA A 292 -35.49 -18.23 65.59
CA ALA A 292 -34.57 -17.10 65.75
C ALA A 292 -33.25 -17.36 65.00
N GLY A 293 -32.85 -16.40 64.14
CA GLY A 293 -31.60 -16.45 63.38
C GLY A 293 -31.72 -16.80 61.89
N VAL A 294 -32.88 -17.25 61.41
CA VAL A 294 -33.11 -17.48 59.96
C VAL A 294 -33.51 -16.19 59.25
N CYS A 295 -34.47 -15.44 59.80
CA CYS A 295 -34.71 -14.07 59.39
C CYS A 295 -33.89 -13.13 60.29
N PRO A 296 -32.98 -12.30 59.74
CA PRO A 296 -32.33 -11.25 60.51
C PRO A 296 -33.38 -10.22 61.03
N PRO A 297 -33.08 -9.53 62.16
CA PRO A 297 -33.97 -8.54 62.74
C PRO A 297 -34.27 -7.34 61.83
#